data_AF-A0A7K4FU98-F1
#
_entry.id   AF-A0A7K4FU98-F1
#
_cell.length_a   1.000
_cell.length_b   1.000
_cell.length_c   1.000
_cell.angle_alpha   90.00
_cell.angle_beta   90.00
_cell.angle_gamma   90.00
#
_symmetry.space_group_name_H-M   'P 1'
#
loop_
_entity.id
_entity.type
_entity.pdbx_description
1 polymer ?
#
loop_
_entity_poly.entity_id
_entity_poly.type
_entity_poly.pdbx_seq_one_letter_code
_entity_poly.pdbx_strand_id
1 'polypeptide(L)'
;MASNKTPKTFLYLGTVLIILGIILLVGGTRTITYHQEIFTVNGMNLASPQTTPNYFINFIGLAIFLFGIGGLVSHFELAKRGGVKG
;
A
#
# COMPACT_ATOMS: atom_id res chain seq x y z
N MET A 1 5.02 -1.89 -41.97
CA MET A 1 5.04 -0.94 -40.82
C MET A 1 4.67 -1.72 -39.57
N ALA A 2 5.65 -2.03 -38.71
CA ALA A 2 5.37 -2.65 -37.42
C ALA A 2 4.78 -1.59 -36.47
N SER A 3 3.61 -1.87 -35.89
CA SER A 3 2.98 -1.01 -34.89
C SER A 3 3.73 -1.16 -33.58
N ASN A 4 4.66 -0.24 -33.28
CA ASN A 4 5.35 -0.16 -32.00
C ASN A 4 4.38 0.28 -30.90
N LYS A 5 3.66 -0.67 -30.30
CA LYS A 5 2.80 -0.40 -29.14
C LYS A 5 3.65 -0.43 -27.88
N THR A 6 3.70 0.69 -27.15
CA THR A 6 4.25 0.75 -25.80
C THR A 6 3.56 -0.31 -24.93
N PRO A 7 4.31 -1.18 -24.22
CA PRO A 7 3.70 -2.19 -23.36
C PRO A 7 2.89 -1.50 -22.26
N LYS A 8 1.56 -1.71 -22.30
CA LYS A 8 0.61 -1.15 -21.34
C LYS A 8 0.65 -1.84 -19.97
N THR A 9 1.54 -2.82 -19.79
CA THR A 9 1.69 -3.59 -18.55
C THR A 9 1.95 -2.70 -17.35
N PHE A 10 2.89 -1.75 -17.45
CA PHE A 10 3.20 -0.82 -16.36
C PHE A 10 2.03 0.12 -16.03
N LEU A 11 1.24 0.51 -17.04
CA LEU A 11 0.03 1.30 -16.85
C LEU A 11 -1.02 0.50 -16.07
N TYR A 12 -1.37 -0.69 -16.55
CA TYR A 12 -2.39 -1.53 -15.91
C TYR A 12 -1.99 -2.00 -14.51
N LEU A 13 -0.74 -2.49 -14.37
CA LEU A 13 -0.22 -2.91 -13.07
C LEU A 13 -0.16 -1.73 -12.10
N GLY A 14 0.36 -0.57 -12.54
CA GLY A 14 0.43 0.63 -11.72
C GLY A 14 -0.94 1.10 -11.22
N THR A 15 -1.93 1.16 -12.11
CA THR A 15 -3.31 1.54 -11.75
C THR A 15 -3.94 0.56 -10.76
N VAL A 16 -3.80 -0.75 -10.97
CA VAL A 16 -4.34 -1.76 -10.04
C VAL A 16 -3.70 -1.64 -8.66
N LEU A 17 -2.38 -1.47 -8.60
CA LEU A 17 -1.67 -1.29 -7.33
C LEU A 17 -2.10 0.00 -6.60
N ILE A 18 -2.32 1.10 -7.31
CA ILE A 18 -2.84 2.34 -6.69
C ILE A 18 -4.21 2.10 -6.05
N ILE A 19 -5.13 1.44 -6.75
CA ILE A 19 -6.48 1.15 -6.25
C ILE A 19 -6.39 0.27 -4.99
N LEU A 20 -5.61 -0.82 -5.04
CA LEU A 20 -5.41 -1.70 -3.90
C LEU A 20 -4.76 -0.98 -2.72
N GLY A 21 -3.77 -0.12 -2.98
CA GLY A 21 -3.11 0.69 -1.97
C GLY A 21 -4.08 1.65 -1.26
N ILE A 22 -4.96 2.33 -2.00
CA ILE A 22 -5.99 3.20 -1.43
C ILE A 22 -6.97 2.41 -0.56
N ILE A 23 -7.45 1.25 -1.04
CA ILE A 23 -8.37 0.39 -0.26
C ILE A 23 -7.73 -0.01 1.07
N LEU A 24 -6.45 -0.39 1.05
CA LEU A 24 -5.73 -0.77 2.26
C LEU A 24 -5.45 0.42 3.17
N LEU A 25 -5.11 1.60 2.65
CA LEU A 25 -4.95 2.82 3.44
C LEU A 25 -6.26 3.18 4.17
N VAL A 26 -7.39 3.15 3.48
CA VAL A 26 -8.70 3.36 4.10
C VAL A 26 -8.98 2.26 5.14
N GLY A 27 -8.69 1.00 4.84
CA GLY A 27 -8.78 -0.11 5.78
C GLY A 27 -7.90 0.08 7.03
N GLY A 28 -6.70 0.64 6.88
CA GLY A 28 -5.75 0.91 7.95
C GLY A 28 -6.19 2.01 8.93
N THR A 29 -7.19 2.82 8.57
CA THR A 29 -7.81 3.78 9.50
C THR A 29 -8.70 3.10 10.54
N ARG A 30 -9.08 1.83 10.32
CA ARG A 30 -9.82 1.04 11.30
C ARG A 30 -8.93 0.77 12.52
N THR A 31 -9.53 0.80 13.70
CA THR A 31 -8.84 0.51 14.95
C THR A 31 -8.80 -0.99 15.23
N ILE A 32 -7.71 -1.44 15.85
CA ILE A 32 -7.59 -2.76 16.47
C ILE A 32 -7.62 -2.56 17.98
N THR A 33 -8.36 -3.44 18.65
CA THR A 33 -8.40 -3.51 20.11
C THR A 33 -7.43 -4.58 20.57
N TYR A 34 -6.57 -4.25 21.55
CA TYR A 34 -5.72 -5.22 22.22
C TYR A 34 -5.89 -5.14 23.73
N HIS A 35 -5.79 -6.31 24.37
CA HIS A 35 -5.74 -6.40 25.82
C HIS A 35 -4.33 -6.03 26.28
N GLN A 36 -4.27 -5.24 27.35
CA GLN A 36 -3.03 -4.87 28.00
C GLN A 36 -3.06 -5.37 29.44
N GLU A 37 -1.92 -5.85 29.90
CA GLU A 37 -1.70 -6.27 31.28
C GLU A 37 -0.86 -5.19 31.96
N ILE A 38 -1.32 -4.73 33.14
CA ILE A 38 -0.59 -3.76 33.94
C ILE A 38 -0.03 -4.47 35.15
N PHE A 39 1.29 -4.38 35.32
CA PHE A 39 1.98 -4.89 36.50
C PHE A 39 1.93 -3.84 37.61
N THR A 40 1.31 -4.21 38.73
CA THR A 40 1.23 -3.40 39.94
C THR A 40 1.94 -4.11 41.09
N VAL A 41 2.10 -3.45 42.24
CA VAL A 41 2.77 -4.03 43.42
C VAL A 41 2.12 -5.36 43.86
N ASN A 42 0.83 -5.57 43.55
CA ASN A 42 0.07 -6.78 43.91
C ASN A 42 -0.08 -7.80 42.75
N GLY A 43 0.74 -7.69 41.70
CA GLY A 43 0.74 -8.62 40.57
C GLY A 43 0.12 -8.05 39.30
N MET A 44 -0.30 -8.96 38.41
CA MET A 44 -0.74 -8.68 37.05
C MET A 44 -2.26 -8.49 37.00
N ASN A 45 -2.69 -7.28 36.65
CA ASN A 45 -4.11 -6.97 36.50
C ASN A 45 -4.46 -6.77 35.02
N LEU A 46 -5.59 -7.35 34.60
CA LEU A 46 -6.15 -7.09 33.28
C LEU A 46 -6.71 -5.67 33.25
N ALA A 47 -6.14 -4.82 32.40
CA ALA A 47 -6.57 -3.44 32.25
C ALA A 47 -7.59 -3.30 31.11
N SER A 48 -8.26 -2.13 31.07
CA SER A 48 -9.20 -1.82 30.00
C SER A 48 -8.52 -1.97 28.63
N PRO A 49 -9.18 -2.61 27.66
CA PRO A 49 -8.63 -2.74 26.31
C PRO A 49 -8.30 -1.37 25.72
N GLN A 50 -7.16 -1.29 25.04
CA GLN A 50 -6.77 -0.10 24.29
C GLN A 50 -7.05 -0.30 22.81
N THR A 51 -7.44 0.78 22.14
CA THR A 51 -7.67 0.81 20.70
C THR A 51 -6.63 1.66 20.02
N THR A 52 -5.94 1.13 19.01
CA THR A 52 -5.03 1.91 18.16
C THR A 52 -5.38 1.73 16.68
N PRO A 53 -5.10 2.72 15.83
CA PRO A 53 -5.20 2.55 14.38
C PRO A 53 -4.33 1.39 13.89
N ASN A 54 -4.76 0.70 12.82
CA ASN A 54 -4.00 -0.40 12.25
C ASN A 54 -2.84 0.11 11.38
N TYR A 55 -1.74 0.48 12.03
CA TYR A 55 -0.52 0.98 11.38
C TYR A 55 0.12 -0.04 10.42
N PHE A 56 -0.04 -1.33 10.67
CA PHE A 56 0.50 -2.38 9.79
C PHE A 56 -0.18 -2.39 8.42
N ILE A 57 -1.52 -2.41 8.40
CA ILE A 57 -2.28 -2.34 7.14
C ILE A 57 -2.04 -1.00 6.45
N ASN A 58 -1.95 0.10 7.22
CA ASN A 58 -1.65 1.41 6.66
C ASN A 58 -0.28 1.46 5.97
N PHE A 59 0.75 0.89 6.59
CA PHE A 59 2.09 0.82 6.03
C PHE A 59 2.14 -0.01 4.73
N ILE A 60 1.51 -1.19 4.72
CA ILE A 60 1.41 -2.04 3.53
C ILE A 60 0.64 -1.31 2.41
N GLY A 61 -0.48 -0.68 2.75
CA GLY A 61 -1.27 0.12 1.81
C GLY A 61 -0.46 1.25 1.19
N LEU A 62 0.31 1.99 1.99
CA LEU A 62 1.20 3.03 1.51
C LEU A 62 2.28 2.47 0.57
N ALA A 63 2.93 1.37 0.93
CA ALA A 63 3.95 0.75 0.10
C ALA A 63 3.38 0.35 -1.27
N ILE A 64 2.25 -0.36 -1.29
CA ILE A 64 1.57 -0.79 -2.53
C ILE A 64 1.16 0.41 -3.39
N PHE A 65 0.63 1.46 -2.76
CA PHE A 65 0.27 2.70 -3.44
C PHE A 65 1.48 3.36 -4.12
N LEU A 66 2.60 3.48 -3.42
CA LEU A 66 3.84 4.05 -3.95
C LEU A 66 4.43 3.20 -5.08
N PHE A 67 4.39 1.86 -4.97
CA PHE A 67 4.76 0.97 -6.07
C PHE A 67 3.88 1.20 -7.30
N GLY A 68 2.58 1.42 -7.11
CA GLY A 68 1.66 1.73 -8.20
C GLY A 68 1.99 3.07 -8.89
N ILE A 69 2.29 4.11 -8.12
CA ILE A 69 2.79 5.39 -8.65
C ILE A 69 4.08 5.18 -9.44
N GLY A 70 5.05 4.44 -8.89
CA GLY A 70 6.31 4.14 -9.58
C GLY A 70 6.11 3.40 -10.91
N GLY A 71 5.13 2.50 -10.98
CA GLY A 71 4.72 1.84 -12.23
C GLY A 71 4.18 2.82 -13.27
N LEU A 72 3.33 3.76 -12.87
CA LEU A 72 2.82 4.80 -13.78
C LEU A 72 3.93 5.73 -14.28
N VAL A 73 4.80 6.20 -13.38
CA VAL A 73 5.96 7.03 -13.75
C VAL A 73 6.83 6.29 -14.76
N SER A 74 7.14 5.01 -14.49
CA SER A 74 7.91 4.15 -15.40
C SER A 74 7.27 4.04 -16.79
N HIS A 75 5.94 3.92 -16.87
CA HIS A 75 5.23 3.90 -18.15
C HIS A 75 5.44 5.19 -18.95
N PHE A 76 5.30 6.36 -18.31
CA PHE A 76 5.50 7.65 -18.96
C PHE A 76 6.96 7.87 -19.39
N GLU A 77 7.92 7.44 -18.57
CA GLU A 77 9.33 7.52 -18.93
C GLU A 77 9.68 6.64 -20.13
N LEU A 78 9.17 5.41 -20.19
CA LEU A 78 9.37 4.50 -21.32
C LEU A 78 8.71 5.02 -22.61
N ALA A 79 7.52 5.63 -22.48
CA ALA A 79 6.85 6.27 -23.60
C ALA A 79 7.63 7.49 -24.13
N LYS A 80 8.19 8.32 -23.22
CA LYS A 80 8.99 9.50 -23.57
C LYS A 80 10.31 9.16 -24.25
N ARG A 81 10.94 8.04 -23.88
CA ARG A 81 12.21 7.58 -24.45
C ARG A 81 12.07 6.86 -25.81
N GLY A 82 10.90 6.90 -26.44
CA GLY A 82 10.69 6.42 -27.81
C GLY A 82 10.41 4.93 -27.97
N GLY A 83 10.14 4.20 -26.88
CA GLY A 83 9.72 2.80 -26.91
C GLY A 83 10.81 1.81 -27.34
N VAL A 84 11.05 0.82 -26.49
CA VAL A 84 11.93 -0.33 -26.74
C VAL A 84 11.64 -0.94 -28.12
N LYS A 85 12.70 -1.12 -28.92
CA LYS A 85 12.71 -2.00 -30.10
C LYS A 85 12.33 -3.42 -29.63
N GLY A 86 11.06 -3.76 -29.72
CA GLY A 86 10.55 -5.13 -29.63
C GLY A 86 10.08 -5.56 -31.01
#